data_AF-A0A1W6CUG3-F1
#
_entry.id   AF-A0A1W6CUG3-F1
#
_cell.length_a   1.000
_cell.length_b   1.000
_cell.length_c   1.000
_cell.angle_alpha   90.00
_cell.angle_beta   90.00
_cell.angle_gamma   90.00
#
_symmetry.space_group_name_H-M   'P 1'
#
loop_
_entity.id
_entity.type
_entity.pdbx_description
1 polymer ?
#
loop_
_entity_poly.entity_id
_entity_poly.type
_entity_poly.pdbx_seq_one_letter_code
_entity_poly.pdbx_strand_id
1 'polypeptide(L)' 'MMAVKEFAAALGAASETDKATLAQFIVEALAQAGLPQDSAAKRLIVAAMDRYADEEGTA' A
#
# COMPACT_ATOMS: atom_id res chain seq x y z
N MET A 1 6.93 -6.00 15.88
CA MET A 1 6.56 -7.31 15.29
C MET A 1 5.04 -7.52 15.31
N MET A 2 4.35 -7.32 16.45
CA MET A 2 2.88 -7.42 16.51
C MET A 2 2.16 -6.39 15.61
N ALA A 3 2.54 -5.11 15.68
CA ALA A 3 1.97 -4.05 14.84
C ALA A 3 2.16 -4.27 13.32
N VAL A 4 3.21 -4.99 12.92
CA VAL A 4 3.53 -5.29 11.52
C VAL A 4 2.56 -6.37 11.00
N LYS A 5 2.31 -7.41 11.79
CA LYS A 5 1.31 -8.45 11.47
C LYS A 5 -0.11 -7.91 11.44
N GLU A 6 -0.46 -7.01 12.37
CA GLU A 6 -1.77 -6.33 12.37
C GLU A 6 -1.98 -5.48 11.12
N PHE A 7 -0.93 -4.79 10.64
CA PHE A 7 -0.99 -4.01 9.41
C PHE A 7 -1.18 -4.90 8.17
N ALA A 8 -0.45 -6.02 8.10
CA ALA A 8 -0.62 -6.99 7.01
C ALA A 8 -2.05 -7.58 6.97
N ALA A 9 -2.60 -7.95 8.12
CA ALA A 9 -3.97 -8.43 8.22
C ALA A 9 -5.00 -7.37 7.80
N ALA A 10 -4.79 -6.11 8.21
CA ALA A 10 -5.66 -4.99 7.82
C ALA A 10 -5.60 -4.73 6.30
N LEU A 11 -4.41 -4.79 5.70
CA LEU A 11 -4.25 -4.68 4.25
C LEU A 11 -4.91 -5.84 3.50
N GLY A 12 -4.78 -7.07 4.00
CA GLY A 12 -5.43 -8.24 3.41
C GLY A 12 -6.96 -8.14 3.42
N ALA A 13 -7.54 -7.54 4.45
CA ALA A 13 -8.98 -7.34 4.59
C ALA A 13 -9.52 -6.06 3.90
N ALA A 14 -8.65 -5.15 3.49
CA ALA A 14 -9.03 -3.87 2.89
C ALA A 14 -9.60 -4.04 1.47
N SER A 15 -10.59 -3.20 1.12
CA SER A 15 -11.13 -3.19 -0.24
C SER A 15 -10.13 -2.61 -1.25
N GLU A 16 -10.35 -2.86 -2.54
CA GLU A 16 -9.56 -2.24 -3.61
C GLU A 16 -9.58 -0.70 -3.51
N THR A 17 -10.73 -0.12 -3.19
CA THR A 17 -10.89 1.33 -3.00
C THR A 17 -10.05 1.85 -1.82
N ASP A 18 -10.00 1.12 -0.71
CA ASP A 18 -9.21 1.51 0.46
C ASP A 18 -7.71 1.49 0.16
N LYS A 19 -7.24 0.43 -0.50
CA LYS A 19 -5.84 0.32 -0.96
C LYS A 19 -5.49 1.43 -1.95
N ALA A 20 -6.39 1.72 -2.89
CA ALA A 20 -6.21 2.80 -3.86
C ALA A 20 -6.19 4.18 -3.20
N THR A 21 -6.94 4.38 -2.12
CA THR A 21 -6.96 5.62 -1.33
C THR A 21 -5.65 5.78 -0.56
N LEU A 22 -5.18 4.72 0.10
CA LEU A 22 -3.87 4.73 0.76
C LEU A 22 -2.72 4.96 -0.23
N ALA A 23 -2.76 4.32 -1.39
CA ALA A 23 -1.78 4.53 -2.44
C ALA A 23 -1.77 5.98 -2.95
N GLN A 24 -2.95 6.63 -3.00
CA GLN A 24 -3.07 8.05 -3.36
C GLN A 24 -2.37 8.96 -2.36
N PHE A 25 -2.52 8.71 -1.05
CA PHE A 25 -1.80 9.48 -0.02
C PHE A 25 -0.28 9.35 -0.15
N ILE A 26 0.22 8.15 -0.47
CA ILE A 26 1.65 7.92 -0.69
C ILE A 26 2.14 8.68 -1.93
N VAL A 27 1.39 8.59 -3.03
CA VAL A 27 1.65 9.32 -4.27
C VAL A 27 1.75 10.84 -4.02
N GLU A 28 0.83 11.39 -3.24
CA GLU A 28 0.84 12.82 -2.90
C GLU A 28 2.03 13.21 -2.03
N ALA A 29 2.40 12.38 -1.05
CA ALA A 29 3.57 12.61 -0.22
C ALA A 29 4.88 12.57 -1.04
N LEU A 30 4.99 11.63 -1.98
CA LEU A 30 6.12 11.53 -2.90
C LEU A 30 6.18 12.76 -3.84
N ALA A 31 5.02 13.26 -4.31
CA ALA A 31 4.96 14.48 -5.11
C ALA A 31 5.47 15.69 -4.33
N GLN A 32 5.09 15.83 -3.06
CA GLN A 32 5.60 16.87 -2.17
C GLN A 32 7.12 16.79 -1.96
N ALA A 33 7.69 15.58 -2.02
CA ALA A 33 9.13 15.34 -1.97
C ALA A 33 9.84 15.58 -3.33
N GLY A 34 9.11 16.00 -4.37
CA GLY A 34 9.66 16.26 -5.72
C GLY A 34 9.86 15.01 -6.57
N LEU A 35 9.27 13.88 -6.20
CA LEU A 35 9.37 12.63 -6.96
C LEU A 35 8.26 12.54 -8.02
N PRO A 36 8.57 12.08 -9.24
CA PRO A 36 7.60 11.98 -10.32
C PRO A 36 6.49 10.98 -9.99
N GLN A 37 5.24 11.41 -10.21
CA GLN A 37 4.04 10.59 -10.06
C GLN A 37 3.52 10.23 -11.45
N ASP A 38 3.66 8.97 -11.86
CA ASP A 38 2.91 8.45 -13.00
C ASP A 38 1.76 7.56 -12.50
N SER A 39 0.80 7.29 -13.37
CA SER A 39 -0.33 6.39 -13.07
C SER A 39 0.10 4.92 -12.89
N ALA A 40 1.36 4.59 -13.20
CA ALA A 40 1.95 3.29 -12.91
C ALA A 40 2.41 3.20 -11.45
N ALA A 41 2.90 4.28 -10.85
CA ALA A 41 3.35 4.35 -9.46
C ALA A 41 2.24 3.95 -8.49
N LYS A 42 1.02 4.48 -8.67
CA LYS A 42 -0.14 4.08 -7.86
C LYS A 42 -0.41 2.57 -7.95
N ARG A 43 -0.33 1.99 -9.15
CA ARG A 43 -0.56 0.55 -9.37
C ARG A 43 0.55 -0.30 -8.74
N LEU A 44 1.79 0.14 -8.82
CA LEU A 44 2.93 -0.51 -8.17
C LEU A 44 2.80 -0.48 -6.65
N ILE A 45 2.33 0.62 -6.07
CA ILE A 45 2.10 0.74 -4.63
C ILE A 45 1.00 -0.22 -4.17
N VAL A 46 -0.13 -0.28 -4.88
CA VAL A 46 -1.21 -1.25 -4.54
C VAL A 46 -0.69 -2.69 -4.64
N ALA A 47 0.03 -3.04 -5.71
CA ALA A 47 0.60 -4.38 -5.87
C ALA A 47 1.62 -4.73 -4.77
N ALA A 48 2.38 -3.75 -4.29
CA ALA A 48 3.31 -3.94 -3.17
C ALA A 48 2.57 -4.17 -1.85
N MET A 49 1.44 -3.50 -1.61
CA MET A 49 0.59 -3.73 -0.44
C MET A 49 -0.02 -5.13 -0.45
N ASP A 50 -0.50 -5.59 -1.59
CA ASP A 50 -1.04 -6.95 -1.74
C ASP A 50 0.03 -8.00 -1.43
N ARG A 51 1.22 -7.86 -2.04
CA ARG A 51 2.35 -8.75 -1.77
C ARG A 51 2.73 -8.76 -0.28
N TYR A 52 2.79 -7.59 0.34
CA TYR A 52 3.13 -7.47 1.75
C TYR A 52 2.09 -8.14 2.65
N ALA A 53 0.80 -7.96 2.36
CA ALA A 53 -0.28 -8.63 3.08
C ALA A 53 -0.19 -10.17 2.93
N ASP A 54 0.19 -10.67 1.76
CA ASP A 54 0.37 -12.10 1.53
C ASP A 54 1.57 -12.67 2.31
N GLU A 55 2.74 -12.01 2.22
CA GLU A 55 3.98 -12.48 2.86
C GLU A 55 3.90 -12.42 4.40
N GLU A 56 3.30 -11.37 4.97
CA GLU A 56 3.24 -11.16 6.41
C GLU A 56 1.93 -11.66 7.06
N GLY A 57 0.86 -11.82 6.28
CA GLY A 57 -0.43 -12.33 6.73
C GLY A 57 -0.53 -13.86 6.77
N THR A 58 0.35 -14.58 6.07
CA THR A 58 0.46 -16.06 6.12
C THR A 58 1.52 -16.58 7.11
N ALA A 59 2.18 -15.69 7.86
CA ALA A 59 3.29 -15.99 8.78
C ALA A 59 2.96 -15.86 10.28
#